data_AF-A0A090RQT9-F1
#
_entry.id   AF-A0A090RQT9-F1
#
_cell.length_a   1.000
_cell.length_b   1.000
_cell.length_c   1.000
_cell.angle_alpha   90.00
_cell.angle_beta   90.00
_cell.angle_gamma   90.00
#
_symmetry.space_group_name_H-M   'P 1'
#
loop_
_entity.id
_entity.type
_entity.pdbx_description
1 polymer ?
#
loop_
_entity_poly.entity_id
_entity_poly.type
_entity_poly.pdbx_seq_one_letter_code
_entity_poly.pdbx_strand_id
1 'polypeptide(L)'
;MVGVKFLLVPTAGACIHTPPPPPNQMAIVDFKEGFSLASLYTPVTVTGHLQTGNTSAEVGLSDGSIDVTIGYELDAESIEILSAY
;
A
#
# COMPACT_ATOMS: atom_id res chain seq x y z
N MET A 1 2.33 14.37 0.82
CA MET A 1 0.87 14.10 0.72
C MET A 1 0.45 13.44 2.02
N VAL A 2 -0.67 13.82 2.63
CA VAL A 2 -1.20 13.12 3.82
C VAL A 2 -2.28 12.16 3.36
N GLY A 3 -2.04 10.87 3.54
CA GLY A 3 -2.98 9.80 3.20
C GLY A 3 -3.39 9.02 4.44
N VAL A 4 -4.65 8.63 4.51
CA VAL A 4 -5.19 7.72 5.56
C VAL A 4 -5.39 6.30 5.04
N LYS A 5 -5.30 6.09 3.72
CA LYS A 5 -5.46 4.78 3.08
C LYS A 5 -4.51 4.66 1.90
N PHE A 6 -3.76 3.56 1.81
CA PHE A 6 -2.83 3.31 0.72
C PHE A 6 -2.60 1.81 0.49
N LEU A 7 -2.10 1.46 -0.69
CA LEU A 7 -1.70 0.10 -1.02
C LEU A 7 -0.23 -0.11 -0.65
N LEU A 8 0.04 -1.08 0.22
CA LEU A 8 1.40 -1.52 0.53
C LEU A 8 1.77 -2.69 -0.39
N VAL A 9 2.88 -2.54 -1.10
CA VAL A 9 3.40 -3.50 -2.09
C VAL A 9 4.88 -3.79 -1.82
N PRO A 10 5.40 -4.97 -2.20
CA PRO A 10 6.76 -5.39 -1.86
C PRO A 10 7.85 -4.66 -2.65
N THR A 11 7.51 -4.07 -3.80
CA THR A 11 8.48 -3.40 -4.68
C THR A 11 7.97 -2.03 -5.11
N ALA A 12 8.82 -1.02 -4.92
CA ALA A 12 8.53 0.34 -5.34
C ALA A 12 8.36 0.40 -6.88
N GLY A 13 7.33 1.11 -7.36
CA GLY A 13 7.04 1.21 -8.79
C GLY A 13 6.28 0.03 -9.40
N ALA A 14 5.89 -0.96 -8.58
CA ALA A 14 4.83 -1.88 -8.95
C ALA A 14 3.60 -1.06 -9.39
N CYS A 15 2.96 -1.49 -10.47
CA CYS A 15 1.79 -0.85 -11.09
C CYS A 15 2.05 0.38 -11.98
N ILE A 16 3.29 0.81 -12.27
CA ILE A 16 3.53 1.92 -13.23
C ILE A 16 4.02 1.40 -14.60
N HIS A 17 4.75 0.28 -14.62
CA HIS A 17 5.24 -0.35 -15.87
C HIS A 17 5.22 -1.88 -15.83
N THR A 18 4.72 -2.47 -14.74
CA THR A 18 4.62 -3.91 -14.56
C THR A 18 3.23 -4.24 -14.05
N PRO A 19 2.70 -5.43 -14.36
CA PRO A 19 1.46 -5.90 -13.76
C PRO A 19 1.50 -5.77 -12.23
N PRO A 20 0.35 -5.51 -11.58
CA PRO A 20 0.27 -5.51 -10.13
C PRO A 20 0.71 -6.86 -9.55
N PRO A 21 1.28 -6.88 -8.33
CA PRO A 21 1.62 -8.12 -7.66
C PRO A 21 0.39 -9.03 -7.47
N PRO A 22 0.61 -10.35 -7.28
CA PRO A 22 -0.44 -11.26 -6.83
C PRO A 22 -1.16 -10.76 -5.57
N PRO A 23 -2.47 -11.06 -5.40
CA PRO A 23 -3.26 -10.58 -4.25
C PRO A 23 -2.65 -10.92 -2.88
N ASN A 24 -2.02 -12.09 -2.75
CA ASN A 24 -1.35 -12.54 -1.53
C ASN A 24 0.01 -11.87 -1.28
N GLN A 25 0.35 -10.83 -2.02
CA GLN A 25 1.54 -10.00 -1.81
C GLN A 25 1.19 -8.53 -1.57
N MET A 26 -0.08 -8.18 -1.42
CA MET A 26 -0.52 -6.80 -1.26
C MET A 26 -1.41 -6.66 -0.03
N ALA A 27 -1.28 -5.52 0.65
CA ALA A 27 -2.17 -5.14 1.75
C ALA A 27 -2.72 -3.74 1.53
N ILE A 28 -4.04 -3.58 1.73
CA ILE A 28 -4.62 -2.24 1.87
C ILE A 28 -4.44 -1.80 3.31
N VAL A 29 -3.78 -0.67 3.51
CA VAL A 29 -3.48 -0.11 4.82
C VAL A 29 -4.48 0.99 5.11
N ASP A 30 -5.13 0.92 6.28
CA ASP A 30 -5.95 2.00 6.85
C ASP A 30 -5.19 2.57 8.07
N PHE A 31 -4.88 3.86 8.05
CA PHE A 31 -4.15 4.53 9.12
C PHE A 31 -4.84 5.86 9.45
N LYS A 32 -5.66 5.83 10.50
CA LYS A 32 -6.60 6.93 10.83
C LYS A 32 -5.89 8.21 11.26
N GLU A 33 -4.71 8.13 11.86
CA GLU A 33 -3.91 9.31 12.20
C GLU A 33 -3.38 10.05 10.95
N GLY A 34 -3.34 9.36 9.81
CA GLY A 34 -2.78 9.87 8.56
C GLY A 34 -1.26 9.89 8.56
N PHE A 35 -0.67 9.65 7.39
CA PHE A 35 0.79 9.59 7.24
C PHE A 35 1.26 10.50 6.11
N SER A 36 2.27 11.32 6.41
CA SER A 36 2.89 12.20 5.42
C SER A 36 3.94 11.44 4.62
N LEU A 37 3.54 10.91 3.47
CA LEU A 37 4.46 10.32 2.50
C LEU A 37 5.22 11.42 1.76
N ALA A 38 6.56 11.30 1.77
CA ALA A 38 7.46 12.09 0.95
C ALA A 38 7.34 11.71 -0.54
N SER A 39 7.18 10.42 -0.83
CA SER A 39 7.04 9.86 -2.17
C SER A 39 6.24 8.56 -2.13
N LEU A 40 5.56 8.19 -3.22
CA LEU A 40 4.92 6.88 -3.38
C LEU A 40 5.94 5.72 -3.39
N TYR A 41 7.22 6.05 -3.59
CA TYR A 41 8.32 5.09 -3.61
C TYR A 41 9.04 5.00 -2.25
N THR A 42 8.58 5.72 -1.23
CA THR A 42 9.20 5.69 0.10
C THR A 42 8.94 4.33 0.75
N PRO A 43 9.97 3.53 1.06
CA PRO A 43 9.77 2.28 1.78
C PRO A 43 9.38 2.56 3.23
N VAL A 44 8.45 1.76 3.75
CA VAL A 44 7.91 1.92 5.10
C VAL A 44 7.78 0.57 5.79
N THR A 45 7.91 0.58 7.11
CA THR A 45 7.42 -0.49 7.98
C THR A 45 6.07 -0.07 8.52
N VAL A 46 5.07 -0.95 8.41
CA VAL A 46 3.73 -0.72 8.97
C VAL A 46 3.47 -1.78 10.04
N THR A 47 3.11 -1.33 11.23
CA THR A 47 2.72 -2.21 12.34
C THR A 47 1.23 -2.03 12.61
N GLY A 48 0.52 -3.12 12.83
CA GLY A 48 -0.91 -3.09 13.14
C GLY A 48 -1.55 -4.47 13.05
N HIS A 49 -2.88 -4.49 13.00
CA HIS A 49 -3.66 -5.71 12.93
C HIS A 49 -3.87 -6.16 11.48
N LEU A 50 -3.20 -7.26 11.10
CA LEU A 50 -3.29 -7.85 9.77
C LEU A 50 -4.41 -8.90 9.72
N GLN A 51 -5.27 -8.81 8.71
CA GLN A 51 -6.33 -9.78 8.45
C GLN A 51 -6.34 -10.20 6.98
N THR A 52 -6.78 -11.43 6.73
CA THR A 52 -7.06 -11.89 5.37
C THR A 52 -8.30 -11.17 4.86
N GLY A 53 -8.21 -10.60 3.66
CA GLY A 53 -9.31 -9.95 2.97
C GLY A 53 -9.40 -10.44 1.53
N ASN A 54 -10.45 -10.02 0.84
CA ASN A 54 -10.57 -10.21 -0.60
C ASN A 54 -11.22 -8.97 -1.21
N THR A 55 -10.52 -7.85 -1.03
CA THR A 55 -11.00 -6.52 -1.39
C THR A 55 -10.54 -6.17 -2.78
N SER A 56 -11.48 -5.77 -3.63
CA SER A 56 -11.19 -5.20 -4.95
C SER A 56 -11.20 -3.69 -4.84
N ALA A 57 -10.15 -3.04 -5.32
CA ALA A 57 -10.03 -1.59 -5.34
C ALA A 57 -9.53 -1.12 -6.71
N GLU A 58 -10.11 -0.01 -7.18
CA GLU A 58 -9.56 0.72 -8.31
C GLU A 58 -8.33 1.49 -7.82
N VAL A 59 -7.16 1.17 -8.36
CA VAL A 59 -5.90 1.84 -8.00
C VAL A 59 -5.45 2.70 -9.18
N GLY A 60 -5.25 3.99 -8.88
CA GLY A 60 -4.73 4.97 -9.83
C GLY A 60 -3.23 4.82 -10.03
N LEU A 61 -2.83 4.71 -11.30
CA LEU A 61 -1.48 4.54 -11.79
C LEU A 61 -1.05 5.77 -12.59
N SER A 62 0.21 5.82 -12.99
CA SER A 62 0.69 6.89 -13.87
C SER A 62 0.09 6.84 -15.29
N ASP A 63 -0.40 5.69 -15.74
CA ASP A 63 -0.91 5.45 -17.09
C ASP A 63 -2.42 5.12 -17.16
N GLY A 64 -3.12 5.15 -16.02
CA GLY A 64 -4.55 4.88 -15.96
C GLY A 64 -5.01 4.41 -14.59
N SER A 65 -6.13 3.70 -14.54
CA SER A 65 -6.61 2.99 -13.36
C SER A 65 -6.72 1.51 -13.67
N ILE A 66 -6.46 0.66 -12.68
CA ILE A 66 -6.71 -0.77 -12.78
C ILE A 66 -7.47 -1.28 -11.56
N ASP A 67 -8.31 -2.28 -11.77
CA ASP A 67 -8.90 -3.05 -10.68
C ASP A 67 -7.87 -4.05 -10.16
N VAL A 68 -7.56 -3.95 -8.86
CA VAL A 68 -6.69 -4.90 -8.17
C VAL A 68 -7.44 -5.60 -7.05
N THR A 69 -7.26 -6.92 -7.00
CA THR A 69 -7.70 -7.74 -5.87
C THR A 69 -6.59 -7.85 -4.84
N ILE A 70 -6.90 -7.57 -3.59
CA ILE A 70 -5.96 -7.46 -2.49
C ILE A 70 -6.32 -8.52 -1.45
N GLY A 71 -5.34 -9.35 -1.07
CA GLY A 71 -5.53 -10.49 -0.18
C GLY A 71 -5.44 -10.15 1.31
N TYR A 72 -4.99 -8.95 1.66
CA TYR A 72 -4.82 -8.53 3.04
C TYR A 72 -5.31 -7.11 3.30
N GLU A 73 -5.79 -6.91 4.52
CA GLU A 73 -6.13 -5.60 5.07
C GLU A 73 -5.35 -5.40 6.36
N LEU A 74 -4.84 -4.19 6.56
CA LEU A 74 -4.02 -3.83 7.70
C LEU A 74 -4.59 -2.58 8.36
N ASP A 75 -5.17 -2.72 9.56
CA ASP A 75 -5.52 -1.59 10.43
C ASP A 75 -4.22 -1.17 11.15
N ALA A 76 -3.62 -0.09 10.69
CA ALA A 76 -2.29 0.33 11.13
C ALA A 76 -2.34 1.08 12.46
N GLU A 77 -1.38 0.76 13.31
CA GLU A 77 -1.13 1.42 14.60
C GLU A 77 0.09 2.34 14.51
N SER A 78 1.09 1.98 13.69
CA SER A 78 2.25 2.82 13.43
C SER A 78 2.83 2.62 12.04
N ILE A 79 3.45 3.70 11.51
CA ILE A 79 4.17 3.71 10.25
C ILE A 79 5.52 4.37 10.47
N GLU A 80 6.59 3.66 10.10
CA GLU A 80 7.97 4.13 10.18
C GLU A 80 8.58 4.17 8.78
N ILE A 81 9.24 5.26 8.43
CA ILE A 81 10.01 5.31 7.19
C ILE A 81 11.20 4.38 7.34
N LEU A 82 11.34 3.46 6.39
CA LEU A 82 12.52 2.61 6.32
C LEU A 82 13.67 3.46 5.78
N SER A 83 14.48 4.02 6.68
CA SER A 83 15.76 4.59 6.29
C SER A 83 16.67 3.43 5.89
N ALA A 84 16.95 3.29 4.59
CA ALA A 84 18.20 2.66 4.20
C ALA A 84 19.32 3.49 4.85
N TYR A 85 20.30 2.81 5.45
CA TYR A 85 21.48 3.41 6.06
C TYR A 85 22.11 4.50 5.19
#